data_AF-A0AAE2JLT8-F1
#
_entry.id   AF-A0AAE2JLT8-F1
#
_cell.length_a   1.000
_cell.length_b   1.000
_cell.length_c   1.000
_cell.angle_alpha   90.00
_cell.angle_beta   90.00
_cell.angle_gamma   90.00
#
_symmetry.space_group_name_H-M   'P 1'
#
loop_
_entity.id
_entity.type
_entity.pdbx_description
1 polymer ?
#
loop_
_entity_poly.entity_id
_entity_poly.type
_entity_poly.pdbx_seq_one_letter_code
_entity_poly.pdbx_strand_id
1 'polypeptide(L)'
;MKIPILLLFFNRKDSIIQLIESLQAIKPTRIYLACDGARNSEELLIVDDLRQLVLDKINWDCKVETRFLNKNLGCKLAVHSAVQWFFNNVDQGIVLEDDCIPSSAFFDYVEYMLSAYRDDNRVATIAGRRDVCDFGLGNIAFSSKFFCWGWASWSDRVLNNDIEFGYQKSFPAKCLSNLSYCEKQHVKGIHNMMINRIVNSWAYSYDLIFREKSQLHIIPPYNYIHNVGIGVGTHTKTGRVTDIESRNSFSKDSIRIGSEPKRDAAYMDKYFKSKYSFLKTLLFPYIGFLKVIIKKF
;
A
#
# COMPACT_ATOMS: atom_id res chain seq x y z
N MET A 1 -19.93 -5.54 -7.64
CA MET A 1 -18.61 -5.18 -8.24
C MET A 1 -17.85 -6.45 -8.65
N LYS A 2 -17.14 -6.46 -9.79
CA LYS A 2 -16.47 -7.67 -10.33
C LYS A 2 -14.97 -7.81 -9.99
N ILE A 3 -14.31 -6.73 -9.61
CA ILE A 3 -12.87 -6.77 -9.32
C ILE A 3 -12.63 -7.53 -8.01
N PRO A 4 -11.77 -8.58 -8.02
CA PRO A 4 -11.41 -9.30 -6.81
C PRO A 4 -10.73 -8.39 -5.78
N ILE A 5 -11.01 -8.62 -4.50
CA ILE A 5 -10.45 -7.85 -3.39
C ILE A 5 -9.72 -8.79 -2.43
N LEU A 6 -8.45 -8.50 -2.13
CA LEU A 6 -7.68 -9.11 -1.06
C LEU A 6 -7.79 -8.27 0.21
N LEU A 7 -8.24 -8.90 1.30
CA LEU A 7 -8.19 -8.35 2.65
C LEU A 7 -7.03 -8.98 3.42
N LEU A 8 -6.15 -8.13 3.94
CA LEU A 8 -5.02 -8.49 4.77
C LEU A 8 -5.34 -8.10 6.21
N PHE A 9 -5.38 -9.07 7.14
CA PHE A 9 -5.72 -8.80 8.52
C PHE A 9 -4.98 -9.71 9.51
N PHE A 10 -5.00 -9.34 10.78
CA PHE A 10 -4.44 -10.18 11.85
C PHE A 10 -5.36 -10.25 13.07
N ASN A 11 -5.28 -9.30 14.00
CA ASN A 11 -5.99 -9.35 15.29
C ASN A 11 -6.73 -8.05 15.66
N ARG A 12 -6.93 -7.13 14.70
CA ARG A 12 -7.66 -5.87 14.93
C ARG A 12 -9.13 -6.02 14.55
N LYS A 13 -9.93 -6.49 15.51
CA LYS A 13 -11.37 -6.76 15.32
C LYS A 13 -12.15 -5.55 14.80
N ASP A 14 -12.00 -4.39 15.44
CA ASP A 14 -12.86 -3.24 15.13
C ASP A 14 -12.62 -2.70 13.72
N SER A 15 -11.36 -2.62 13.29
CA SER A 15 -11.01 -2.05 11.98
C SER A 15 -11.37 -2.99 10.83
N ILE A 16 -11.18 -4.31 10.98
CA ILE A 16 -11.58 -5.27 9.94
C ILE A 16 -13.11 -5.35 9.80
N ILE A 17 -13.88 -5.18 10.88
CA ILE A 17 -15.35 -5.10 10.81
C ILE A 17 -15.78 -3.87 10.02
N GLN A 18 -15.22 -2.70 10.33
CA GLN A 18 -15.51 -1.47 9.56
C GLN A 18 -15.16 -1.63 8.08
N LEU A 19 -14.04 -2.32 7.78
CA LEU A 19 -13.66 -2.62 6.41
C LEU A 19 -14.71 -3.50 5.72
N ILE A 20 -15.16 -4.59 6.34
CA ILE A 20 -16.18 -5.47 5.76
C ILE A 20 -17.52 -4.75 5.56
N GLU A 21 -17.92 -3.89 6.51
CA GLU A 21 -19.13 -3.07 6.39
C GLU A 21 -19.06 -2.14 5.17
N SER A 22 -17.89 -1.54 4.87
CA SER A 22 -17.70 -0.76 3.64
C SER A 22 -17.87 -1.60 2.37
N LEU A 23 -17.50 -2.89 2.40
CA LEU A 23 -17.66 -3.82 1.28
C LEU A 23 -19.10 -4.32 1.12
N GLN A 24 -19.88 -4.35 2.20
CA GLN A 24 -21.28 -4.76 2.15
C GLN A 24 -22.12 -3.83 1.24
N ALA A 25 -21.74 -2.55 1.16
CA ALA A 25 -22.40 -1.57 0.29
C ALA A 25 -22.21 -1.87 -1.22
N ILE A 26 -21.08 -2.45 -1.61
CA ILE A 26 -20.74 -2.72 -3.02
C ILE A 26 -20.84 -4.20 -3.43
N LYS A 27 -21.02 -5.10 -2.44
CA LYS A 27 -21.19 -6.54 -2.60
C LYS A 27 -20.25 -7.13 -3.66
N PRO A 28 -18.92 -7.14 -3.41
CA PRO A 28 -17.97 -7.73 -4.34
C PRO A 28 -18.28 -9.23 -4.49
N THR A 29 -18.15 -9.74 -5.72
CA THR A 29 -18.50 -11.14 -6.02
C THR A 29 -17.35 -12.12 -5.71
N ARG A 30 -16.13 -11.61 -5.47
CA ARG A 30 -14.94 -12.40 -5.14
C ARG A 30 -14.10 -11.69 -4.08
N ILE A 31 -13.88 -12.35 -2.95
CA ILE A 31 -13.01 -11.85 -1.87
C ILE A 31 -11.96 -12.90 -1.53
N TYR A 32 -10.74 -12.44 -1.34
CA TYR A 32 -9.61 -13.20 -0.83
C TYR A 32 -9.33 -12.72 0.59
N LEU A 33 -9.36 -13.64 1.55
CA LEU A 33 -9.11 -13.36 2.96
C LEU A 33 -7.77 -13.93 3.37
N ALA A 34 -6.81 -13.08 3.71
CA ALA A 34 -5.52 -13.50 4.21
C ALA A 34 -5.32 -13.04 5.66
N CYS A 35 -5.15 -14.01 6.54
CA CYS A 35 -4.95 -13.78 7.97
C CYS A 35 -3.61 -14.39 8.41
N ASP A 36 -2.76 -13.59 9.08
CA ASP A 36 -1.53 -14.12 9.68
C ASP A 36 -1.84 -15.07 10.85
N GLY A 37 -0.87 -15.89 11.26
CA GLY A 37 -1.04 -16.82 12.38
C GLY A 37 -0.87 -16.13 13.72
N ALA A 38 -1.46 -16.70 14.78
CA ALA A 38 -1.25 -16.25 16.15
C ALA A 38 0.25 -16.33 16.54
N ARG A 39 0.71 -15.41 17.39
CA ARG A 39 2.12 -15.38 17.81
C ARG A 39 2.40 -16.35 18.97
N ASN A 40 1.37 -16.67 19.74
CA ASN A 40 1.41 -17.55 20.90
C ASN A 40 0.04 -18.22 21.09
N SER A 41 -0.07 -19.10 22.09
CA SER A 41 -1.31 -19.81 22.42
C SER A 41 -2.44 -18.91 22.92
N GLU A 42 -2.11 -17.76 23.53
CA GLU A 42 -3.10 -16.80 24.05
C GLU A 42 -3.82 -16.06 22.91
N GLU A 43 -3.10 -15.72 21.84
CA GLU A 43 -3.67 -15.08 20.65
C GLU A 43 -4.42 -16.07 19.73
N LEU A 44 -4.28 -17.38 19.94
CA LEU A 44 -4.86 -18.39 19.05
C LEU A 44 -6.38 -18.26 18.94
N LEU A 45 -7.07 -18.25 20.08
CA LEU A 45 -8.53 -18.10 20.13
C LEU A 45 -8.97 -16.75 19.56
N ILE A 46 -8.25 -15.66 19.86
CA ILE A 46 -8.57 -14.32 19.35
C ILE A 46 -8.52 -14.29 17.81
N VAL A 47 -7.50 -14.90 17.23
CA VAL A 47 -7.31 -14.94 15.77
C VAL A 47 -8.33 -15.86 15.11
N ASP A 48 -8.62 -17.02 15.69
CA ASP A 48 -9.60 -17.97 15.14
C ASP A 48 -11.04 -17.44 15.24
N ASP A 49 -11.42 -16.84 16.36
CA ASP A 49 -12.70 -16.16 16.52
C ASP A 49 -12.84 -15.02 15.51
N LEU A 50 -11.77 -14.24 15.28
CA LEU A 50 -11.80 -13.16 14.30
C LEU A 50 -11.94 -13.70 12.87
N ARG A 51 -11.25 -14.78 12.51
CA ARG A 51 -11.39 -15.44 11.20
C ARG A 51 -12.82 -15.89 10.95
N GLN A 52 -13.44 -16.53 11.94
CA GLN A 52 -14.82 -16.98 11.83
C GLN A 52 -15.78 -15.78 11.71
N LEU A 53 -15.60 -14.76 12.56
CA LEU A 53 -16.42 -13.55 12.51
C LEU A 53 -16.35 -12.83 11.15
N VAL A 54 -15.16 -12.76 10.54
CA VAL A 54 -14.96 -12.17 9.21
C VAL A 54 -15.72 -12.97 8.15
N LEU A 55 -15.69 -14.30 8.21
CA LEU A 55 -16.44 -15.16 7.29
C LEU A 55 -17.94 -14.96 7.44
N ASP A 56 -18.45 -14.97 8.67
CA ASP A 56 -19.89 -14.85 8.97
C ASP A 56 -20.46 -13.47 8.55
N LYS A 57 -19.64 -12.43 8.59
CA LYS A 57 -20.03 -11.07 8.18
C LYS A 57 -20.16 -10.91 6.67
N ILE A 58 -19.56 -11.78 5.86
CA ILE A 58 -19.72 -11.79 4.41
C ILE A 58 -21.03 -12.53 4.09
N ASN A 59 -22.15 -11.82 4.23
CA ASN A 59 -23.51 -12.36 4.15
C ASN A 59 -24.22 -12.07 2.81
N TRP A 60 -23.45 -11.89 1.74
CA TRP A 60 -23.96 -11.70 0.38
C TRP A 60 -23.34 -12.75 -0.57
N ASP A 61 -23.91 -12.89 -1.77
CA ASP A 61 -23.39 -13.80 -2.78
C ASP A 61 -21.97 -13.40 -3.20
N CYS A 62 -20.98 -14.14 -2.69
CA CYS A 62 -19.57 -13.85 -2.81
C CYS A 62 -18.77 -15.16 -2.76
N LYS A 63 -17.92 -15.37 -3.76
CA LYS A 63 -16.90 -16.43 -3.70
C LYS A 63 -15.78 -15.97 -2.76
N VAL A 64 -15.67 -16.62 -1.61
CA VAL A 64 -14.61 -16.36 -0.62
C VAL A 64 -13.51 -17.41 -0.75
N GLU A 65 -12.28 -16.96 -0.91
CA GLU A 65 -11.07 -17.79 -0.87
C GLU A 65 -10.24 -17.39 0.35
N THR A 66 -9.79 -18.35 1.15
CA THR A 66 -9.09 -18.06 2.41
C THR A 66 -7.64 -18.53 2.37
N ARG A 67 -6.78 -17.77 3.05
CA ARG A 67 -5.40 -18.11 3.34
C ARG A 67 -5.10 -17.73 4.79
N PHE A 68 -5.37 -18.65 5.69
CA PHE A 68 -5.11 -18.49 7.12
C PHE A 68 -3.83 -19.22 7.49
N LEU A 69 -2.86 -18.49 8.05
CA LEU A 69 -1.58 -19.05 8.42
C LEU A 69 -1.64 -19.70 9.81
N ASN A 70 -1.03 -20.88 9.94
CA ASN A 70 -0.92 -21.57 11.23
C ASN A 70 0.16 -20.97 12.13
N LYS A 71 1.15 -20.27 11.55
CA LYS A 71 2.26 -19.63 12.27
C LYS A 71 2.32 -18.15 11.89
N ASN A 72 2.58 -17.29 12.86
CA ASN A 72 2.83 -15.88 12.59
C ASN A 72 4.11 -15.72 11.74
N LEU A 73 3.96 -15.17 10.53
CA LEU A 73 5.10 -14.83 9.66
C LEU A 73 5.51 -13.36 9.81
N GLY A 74 4.68 -12.55 10.47
CA GLY A 74 4.86 -11.12 10.63
C GLY A 74 4.52 -10.35 9.36
N CYS A 75 4.31 -9.04 9.52
CA CYS A 75 3.79 -8.16 8.46
C CYS A 75 4.52 -8.31 7.12
N LYS A 76 5.86 -8.35 7.10
CA LYS A 76 6.61 -8.44 5.83
C LYS A 76 6.26 -9.70 5.03
N LEU A 77 6.45 -10.88 5.63
CA LEU A 77 6.31 -12.15 4.91
C LEU A 77 4.85 -12.56 4.76
N ALA A 78 4.01 -12.30 5.77
CA ALA A 78 2.58 -12.59 5.70
C ALA A 78 1.92 -11.79 4.56
N VAL A 79 2.16 -10.48 4.47
CA VAL A 79 1.59 -9.63 3.42
C VAL A 79 2.16 -9.99 2.06
N HIS A 80 3.48 -10.10 1.93
CA HIS A 80 4.09 -10.46 0.64
C HIS A 80 3.55 -11.78 0.09
N SER A 81 3.52 -12.83 0.91
CA SER A 81 3.03 -14.15 0.48
C SER A 81 1.53 -14.17 0.18
N ALA A 82 0.72 -13.39 0.90
CA ALA A 82 -0.69 -13.22 0.59
C ALA A 82 -0.92 -12.49 -0.73
N VAL A 83 -0.13 -11.44 -1.01
CA VAL A 83 -0.18 -10.70 -2.28
C VAL A 83 0.23 -11.59 -3.45
N GLN A 84 1.30 -12.40 -3.31
CA GLN A 84 1.70 -13.37 -4.34
C GLN A 84 0.60 -14.41 -4.58
N TRP A 85 0.05 -14.99 -3.51
CA TRP A 85 -1.06 -15.94 -3.59
C TRP A 85 -2.29 -15.33 -4.31
N PHE A 86 -2.67 -14.11 -3.96
CA PHE A 86 -3.81 -13.42 -4.57
C PHE A 86 -3.61 -13.22 -6.07
N PHE A 87 -2.52 -12.59 -6.49
CA PHE A 87 -2.25 -12.31 -7.90
C PHE A 87 -1.91 -13.56 -8.72
N ASN A 88 -1.61 -14.69 -8.09
CA ASN A 88 -1.51 -15.98 -8.79
C ASN A 88 -2.89 -16.54 -9.20
N ASN A 89 -3.98 -16.02 -8.63
CA ASN A 89 -5.35 -16.47 -8.88
C ASN A 89 -6.22 -15.43 -9.62
N VAL A 90 -5.71 -14.22 -9.85
CA VAL A 90 -6.44 -13.12 -10.49
C VAL A 90 -5.53 -12.29 -11.40
N ASP A 91 -6.04 -11.82 -12.54
CA ASP A 91 -5.26 -10.97 -13.46
C ASP A 91 -5.07 -9.54 -12.95
N GLN A 92 -5.99 -9.08 -12.10
CA GLN A 92 -6.00 -7.76 -11.49
C GLN A 92 -6.84 -7.78 -10.23
N GLY A 93 -6.58 -6.84 -9.32
CA GLY A 93 -7.29 -6.82 -8.05
C GLY A 93 -6.91 -5.68 -7.15
N ILE A 94 -7.70 -5.53 -6.09
CA ILE A 94 -7.52 -4.56 -5.02
C ILE A 94 -6.90 -5.25 -3.80
N VAL A 95 -6.02 -4.56 -3.09
CA VAL A 95 -5.42 -4.99 -1.83
C VAL A 95 -5.73 -3.96 -0.75
N LEU A 96 -6.40 -4.40 0.31
CA LEU A 96 -6.77 -3.59 1.49
C LEU A 96 -6.20 -4.24 2.76
N GLU A 97 -5.52 -3.44 3.58
CA GLU A 97 -5.16 -3.81 4.96
C GLU A 97 -6.35 -3.55 5.89
N ASP A 98 -6.41 -4.25 7.03
CA ASP A 98 -7.48 -4.18 8.03
C ASP A 98 -7.76 -2.78 8.57
N ASP A 99 -6.86 -1.83 8.38
CA ASP A 99 -6.97 -0.45 8.81
C ASP A 99 -7.18 0.57 7.68
N CYS A 100 -7.41 0.10 6.45
CA CYS A 100 -7.63 0.93 5.27
C CYS A 100 -9.10 0.90 4.83
N ILE A 101 -9.91 1.85 5.30
CA ILE A 101 -11.35 1.93 5.01
C ILE A 101 -11.58 2.68 3.69
N PRO A 102 -12.08 2.01 2.62
CA PRO A 102 -12.37 2.66 1.36
C PRO A 102 -13.70 3.43 1.42
N SER A 103 -13.73 4.58 0.76
CA SER A 103 -14.97 5.23 0.35
C SER A 103 -15.66 4.46 -0.78
N SER A 104 -16.96 4.66 -0.98
CA SER A 104 -17.70 4.10 -2.12
C SER A 104 -17.06 4.44 -3.47
N ALA A 105 -16.56 5.68 -3.61
CA ALA A 105 -15.92 6.17 -4.83
C ALA A 105 -14.60 5.46 -5.19
N PHE A 106 -13.93 4.86 -4.19
CA PHE A 106 -12.66 4.15 -4.42
C PHE A 106 -12.80 3.06 -5.48
N PHE A 107 -13.91 2.32 -5.44
CA PHE A 107 -14.12 1.14 -6.28
C PHE A 107 -14.37 1.51 -7.74
N ASP A 108 -15.24 2.49 -7.99
CA ASP A 108 -15.50 3.00 -9.34
C ASP A 108 -14.24 3.64 -9.95
N TYR A 109 -13.48 4.36 -9.13
CA TYR A 109 -12.19 4.92 -9.53
C TYR A 109 -11.20 3.82 -9.92
N VAL A 110 -11.00 2.81 -9.08
CA VAL A 110 -10.06 1.72 -9.39
C VAL A 110 -10.50 0.93 -10.62
N GLU A 111 -11.79 0.63 -10.77
CA GLU A 111 -12.30 -0.08 -11.95
C GLU A 111 -12.00 0.67 -13.23
N TYR A 112 -12.23 1.97 -13.22
CA TYR A 112 -11.92 2.82 -14.36
C TYR A 112 -10.42 2.86 -14.66
N MET A 113 -9.58 3.04 -13.64
CA MET A 113 -8.12 3.14 -13.83
C MET A 113 -7.47 1.81 -14.24
N LEU A 114 -7.97 0.68 -13.73
CA LEU A 114 -7.48 -0.66 -14.12
C LEU A 114 -7.76 -0.95 -15.59
N SER A 115 -8.92 -0.53 -16.10
CA SER A 115 -9.23 -0.64 -17.52
C SER A 115 -8.37 0.29 -18.37
N ALA A 116 -8.16 1.53 -17.91
CA ALA A 116 -7.49 2.57 -18.67
C ALA A 116 -5.98 2.33 -18.90
N TYR A 117 -5.31 1.69 -17.94
CA TYR A 117 -3.85 1.51 -17.96
C TYR A 117 -3.42 0.04 -18.05
N ARG A 118 -4.34 -0.86 -18.41
CA ARG A 118 -4.07 -2.30 -18.55
C ARG A 118 -2.83 -2.58 -19.43
N ASP A 119 -2.76 -1.91 -20.57
CA ASP A 119 -1.74 -2.15 -21.59
C ASP A 119 -0.49 -1.26 -21.44
N ASP A 120 -0.48 -0.34 -20.45
CA ASP A 120 0.68 0.52 -20.19
C ASP A 120 1.55 -0.06 -19.06
N ASN A 121 2.55 -0.85 -19.44
CA ASN A 121 3.47 -1.51 -18.50
C ASN A 121 4.35 -0.56 -17.67
N ARG A 122 4.32 0.75 -17.99
CA ARG A 122 4.97 1.79 -17.17
C ARG A 122 4.20 2.08 -15.90
N VAL A 123 2.93 1.70 -15.80
CA VAL A 123 2.12 1.85 -14.59
C VAL A 123 2.11 0.54 -13.81
N ALA A 124 2.60 0.59 -12.56
CA ALA A 124 2.61 -0.56 -11.66
C ALA A 124 1.34 -0.64 -10.82
N THR A 125 0.90 0.47 -10.22
CA THR A 125 -0.20 0.44 -9.25
C THR A 125 -1.10 1.67 -9.34
N ILE A 126 -2.32 1.49 -8.86
CA ILE A 126 -3.31 2.55 -8.64
C ILE A 126 -3.44 2.73 -7.13
N ALA A 127 -3.06 3.90 -6.61
CA ALA A 127 -3.25 4.22 -5.20
C ALA A 127 -4.68 4.69 -4.93
N GLY A 128 -5.22 4.37 -3.76
CA GLY A 128 -6.48 4.90 -3.25
C GLY A 128 -6.33 6.15 -2.39
N ARG A 129 -5.09 6.54 -2.05
CA ARG A 129 -4.82 7.71 -1.21
C ARG A 129 -4.04 8.81 -1.90
N ARG A 130 -4.28 10.05 -1.46
CA ARG A 130 -3.50 11.24 -1.81
C ARG A 130 -3.04 11.93 -0.54
N ASP A 131 -1.74 12.18 -0.43
CA ASP A 131 -1.13 12.79 0.77
C ASP A 131 -0.97 14.31 0.69
N VAL A 132 -1.18 14.89 -0.50
CA VAL A 132 -1.00 16.32 -0.74
C VAL A 132 -2.33 16.90 -1.23
N CYS A 133 -3.09 17.52 -0.31
CA CYS A 133 -4.43 18.06 -0.58
C CYS A 133 -4.40 19.30 -1.49
N ASP A 134 -3.47 20.21 -1.25
CA ASP A 134 -3.45 21.55 -1.88
C ASP A 134 -2.83 21.56 -3.29
N PHE A 135 -2.83 20.45 -4.01
CA PHE A 135 -2.22 20.41 -5.34
C PHE A 135 -3.17 20.79 -6.47
N GLY A 136 -4.45 21.08 -6.18
CA GLY A 136 -5.36 21.77 -7.11
C GLY A 136 -5.59 21.10 -8.47
N LEU A 137 -5.12 19.87 -8.67
CA LEU A 137 -5.10 19.26 -10.00
C LEU A 137 -6.49 18.93 -10.52
N GLY A 138 -7.44 18.63 -9.62
CA GLY A 138 -8.72 18.03 -9.99
C GLY A 138 -8.58 16.72 -10.79
N ASN A 139 -7.36 16.17 -10.90
CA ASN A 139 -7.00 15.10 -11.81
C ASN A 139 -5.92 14.19 -11.17
N ILE A 140 -5.68 13.04 -11.79
CA ILE A 140 -4.64 12.09 -11.38
C ILE A 140 -3.24 12.68 -11.51
N ALA A 141 -2.29 12.14 -10.77
CA ALA A 141 -0.86 12.38 -10.94
C ALA A 141 -0.09 11.06 -10.97
N PHE A 142 1.11 11.05 -11.54
CA PHE A 142 1.98 9.87 -11.50
C PHE A 142 3.13 10.07 -10.53
N SER A 143 3.22 9.17 -9.55
CA SER A 143 4.28 9.13 -8.56
C SER A 143 5.34 8.09 -8.92
N SER A 144 6.59 8.39 -8.61
CA SER A 144 7.70 7.43 -8.56
C SER A 144 7.73 6.62 -7.26
N LYS A 145 6.89 6.96 -6.28
CA LYS A 145 6.81 6.32 -4.97
C LYS A 145 5.56 5.47 -4.87
N PHE A 146 5.70 4.24 -4.36
CA PHE A 146 4.59 3.34 -4.07
C PHE A 146 3.81 3.80 -2.82
N PHE A 147 2.48 3.69 -2.88
CA PHE A 147 1.56 3.98 -1.78
C PHE A 147 0.73 2.73 -1.46
N CYS A 148 0.98 2.13 -0.30
CA CYS A 148 0.48 0.79 0.04
C CYS A 148 -0.88 0.75 0.75
N TRP A 149 -1.42 1.89 1.20
CA TRP A 149 -2.73 1.91 1.85
C TRP A 149 -3.83 1.99 0.81
N GLY A 150 -4.50 0.87 0.61
CA GLY A 150 -5.53 0.67 -0.39
C GLY A 150 -5.03 0.93 -1.80
N TRP A 151 -4.73 -0.13 -2.53
CA TRP A 151 -4.16 -0.04 -3.86
C TRP A 151 -4.67 -1.15 -4.75
N ALA A 152 -4.51 -0.98 -6.06
CA ALA A 152 -4.83 -1.98 -7.06
C ALA A 152 -3.68 -2.15 -8.05
N SER A 153 -3.63 -3.31 -8.69
CA SER A 153 -2.61 -3.63 -9.69
C SER A 153 -3.05 -4.81 -10.56
N TRP A 154 -2.17 -5.19 -11.48
CA TRP A 154 -2.27 -6.35 -12.36
C TRP A 154 -1.26 -7.41 -11.92
N SER A 155 -1.57 -8.68 -12.16
CA SER A 155 -0.75 -9.80 -11.71
C SER A 155 0.66 -9.75 -12.27
N ASP A 156 0.81 -9.42 -13.54
CA ASP A 156 2.10 -9.33 -14.23
C ASP A 156 3.03 -8.20 -13.69
N ARG A 157 2.50 -7.22 -12.96
CA ARG A 157 3.30 -6.19 -12.28
C ARG A 157 3.83 -6.66 -10.93
N VAL A 158 3.11 -7.55 -10.26
CA VAL A 158 3.31 -7.88 -8.85
C VAL A 158 3.90 -9.28 -8.63
N LEU A 159 3.52 -10.25 -9.46
CA LEU A 159 4.02 -11.61 -9.39
C LEU A 159 5.54 -11.64 -9.57
N ASN A 160 6.18 -12.57 -8.88
CA ASN A 160 7.63 -12.82 -8.92
C ASN A 160 8.50 -11.66 -8.41
N ASN A 161 7.91 -10.66 -7.76
CA ASN A 161 8.67 -9.65 -7.03
C ASN A 161 9.40 -10.31 -5.83
N ASP A 162 10.72 -10.23 -5.79
CA ASP A 162 11.51 -10.73 -4.66
C ASP A 162 11.52 -9.72 -3.51
N ILE A 163 10.88 -10.06 -2.40
CA ILE A 163 10.81 -9.18 -1.23
C ILE A 163 12.18 -8.91 -0.58
N GLU A 164 13.17 -9.78 -0.76
CA GLU A 164 14.52 -9.55 -0.23
C GLU A 164 15.34 -8.57 -1.10
N PHE A 165 14.84 -8.16 -2.28
CA PHE A 165 15.48 -7.16 -3.13
C PHE A 165 15.86 -5.88 -2.37
N GLY A 166 14.95 -5.33 -1.56
CA GLY A 166 15.23 -4.11 -0.80
C GLY A 166 16.22 -4.29 0.36
N TYR A 167 16.57 -5.53 0.71
CA TYR A 167 17.53 -5.88 1.76
C TYR A 167 18.92 -6.22 1.22
N GLN A 168 19.11 -6.19 -0.10
CA GLN A 168 20.42 -6.41 -0.73
C GLN A 168 21.37 -5.26 -0.39
N LYS A 169 22.64 -5.60 -0.08
CA LYS A 169 23.66 -4.60 0.30
C LYS A 169 23.97 -3.61 -0.83
N SER A 170 23.97 -4.07 -2.07
CA SER A 170 24.14 -3.23 -3.25
C SER A 170 22.95 -2.31 -3.42
N PHE A 171 23.20 -1.01 -3.57
CA PHE A 171 22.15 -0.06 -3.88
C PHE A 171 21.78 -0.14 -5.39
N PRO A 172 20.50 -0.36 -5.74
CA PRO A 172 20.06 -0.38 -7.14
C PRO A 172 20.07 1.02 -7.75
N ALA A 173 21.12 1.37 -8.51
CA ALA A 173 21.36 2.72 -8.99
C ALA A 173 20.19 3.31 -9.80
N LYS A 174 19.48 2.45 -10.57
CA LYS A 174 18.33 2.85 -11.38
C LYS A 174 17.17 3.37 -10.53
N CYS A 175 17.07 2.98 -9.25
CA CYS A 175 16.10 3.53 -8.31
C CYS A 175 16.25 5.03 -8.02
N LEU A 176 17.34 5.68 -8.45
CA LEU A 176 17.56 7.13 -8.28
C LEU A 176 17.36 7.94 -9.57
N SER A 177 16.98 7.27 -10.66
CA SER A 177 16.84 7.88 -11.98
C SER A 177 15.77 8.96 -11.99
N ASN A 178 16.10 10.12 -12.54
CA ASN A 178 15.17 11.25 -12.71
C ASN A 178 14.55 11.81 -11.41
N LEU A 179 15.12 11.56 -10.23
CA LEU A 179 14.54 12.02 -8.96
C LEU A 179 15.13 13.37 -8.50
N SER A 180 14.36 14.14 -7.73
CA SER A 180 14.87 15.34 -7.07
C SER A 180 15.83 14.98 -5.93
N TYR A 181 16.62 15.95 -5.45
CA TYR A 181 17.59 15.69 -4.38
C TYR A 181 16.93 15.10 -3.13
N CYS A 182 15.82 15.69 -2.68
CA CYS A 182 15.09 15.23 -1.49
C CYS A 182 14.61 13.78 -1.64
N GLU A 183 14.07 13.45 -2.82
CA GLU A 183 13.62 12.10 -3.11
C GLU A 183 14.80 11.10 -3.16
N LYS A 184 15.94 11.47 -3.74
CA LYS A 184 17.15 10.62 -3.72
C LYS A 184 17.60 10.31 -2.29
N GLN A 185 17.60 11.31 -1.40
CA GLN A 185 17.98 11.09 0.01
C GLN A 185 16.96 10.21 0.74
N HIS A 186 15.67 10.37 0.43
CA HIS A 186 14.62 9.50 0.96
C HIS A 186 14.85 8.04 0.58
N VAL A 187 15.05 7.75 -0.72
CA VAL A 187 15.26 6.38 -1.22
C VAL A 187 16.53 5.77 -0.60
N LYS A 188 17.63 6.53 -0.54
CA LYS A 188 18.87 6.08 0.12
C LYS A 188 18.67 5.78 1.61
N GLY A 189 17.92 6.62 2.33
CA GLY A 189 17.63 6.38 3.74
C GLY A 189 16.75 5.16 3.99
N ILE A 190 15.72 4.95 3.17
CA ILE A 190 14.92 3.71 3.23
C ILE A 190 15.80 2.49 3.03
N HIS A 191 16.59 2.46 1.95
CA HIS A 191 17.49 1.33 1.67
C HIS A 191 18.47 1.11 2.82
N ASN A 192 19.09 2.16 3.35
CA ASN A 192 20.00 2.04 4.49
C ASN A 192 19.30 1.47 5.74
N MET A 193 18.07 1.90 6.04
CA MET A 193 17.29 1.34 7.14
C MET A 193 16.95 -0.14 6.91
N MET A 194 16.69 -0.53 5.66
CA MET A 194 16.39 -1.91 5.29
C MET A 194 17.61 -2.83 5.43
N ILE A 195 18.75 -2.49 4.83
CA ILE A 195 19.97 -3.33 4.88
C ILE A 195 20.50 -3.51 6.32
N ASN A 196 20.28 -2.52 7.19
CA ASN A 196 20.61 -2.59 8.61
C ASN A 196 19.51 -3.24 9.46
N ARG A 197 18.44 -3.77 8.83
CA ARG A 197 17.29 -4.44 9.47
C ARG A 197 16.62 -3.59 10.56
N ILE A 198 16.67 -2.27 10.44
CA ILE A 198 15.99 -1.32 11.34
C ILE A 198 14.49 -1.27 11.04
N VAL A 199 14.12 -1.58 9.79
CA VAL A 199 12.73 -1.73 9.36
C VAL A 199 12.49 -3.10 8.72
N ASN A 200 11.36 -3.71 9.07
CA ASN A 200 10.87 -4.95 8.48
C ASN A 200 9.62 -4.64 7.63
N SER A 201 9.80 -4.04 6.45
CA SER A 201 8.71 -3.47 5.65
C SER A 201 8.60 -4.14 4.28
N TRP A 202 7.41 -4.65 3.97
CA TRP A 202 7.10 -5.15 2.64
C TRP A 202 6.96 -4.01 1.62
N ALA A 203 6.31 -2.92 2.01
CA ALA A 203 6.01 -1.80 1.14
C ALA A 203 7.27 -1.09 0.62
N TYR A 204 8.31 -0.94 1.46
CA TYR A 204 9.59 -0.38 1.02
C TYR A 204 10.34 -1.29 0.04
N SER A 205 10.23 -2.60 0.21
CA SER A 205 10.80 -3.56 -0.75
C SER A 205 10.12 -3.40 -2.11
N TYR A 206 8.78 -3.31 -2.14
CA TYR A 206 8.01 -3.09 -3.36
C TYR A 206 8.32 -1.74 -4.01
N ASP A 207 8.44 -0.66 -3.23
CA ASP A 207 8.84 0.66 -3.74
C ASP A 207 10.19 0.59 -4.50
N LEU A 208 11.20 -0.07 -3.93
CA LEU A 208 12.50 -0.25 -4.59
C LEU A 208 12.39 -1.12 -5.85
N ILE A 209 11.62 -2.20 -5.83
CA ILE A 209 11.41 -3.05 -7.01
C ILE A 209 10.75 -2.28 -8.15
N PHE A 210 9.68 -1.53 -7.86
CA PHE A 210 8.96 -0.76 -8.89
C PHE A 210 9.85 0.35 -9.48
N ARG A 211 10.67 1.00 -8.65
CA ARG A 211 11.67 1.99 -9.09
C ARG A 211 12.75 1.37 -9.98
N GLU A 212 13.24 0.18 -9.65
CA GLU A 212 14.19 -0.57 -10.49
C GLU A 212 13.58 -0.91 -11.86
N LYS A 213 12.28 -1.22 -11.89
CA LYS A 213 11.52 -1.41 -13.13
C LYS A 213 11.14 -0.10 -13.84
N SER A 214 11.45 1.07 -13.27
CA SER A 214 11.02 2.40 -13.75
C SER A 214 9.51 2.54 -13.92
N GLN A 215 8.75 1.86 -13.06
CA GLN A 215 7.29 1.93 -13.06
C GLN A 215 6.78 3.07 -12.18
N LEU A 216 5.59 3.56 -12.51
CA LEU A 216 4.91 4.68 -11.86
C LEU A 216 3.62 4.22 -11.18
N HIS A 217 3.16 5.05 -10.25
CA HIS A 217 1.97 4.82 -9.45
C HIS A 217 0.98 5.94 -9.67
N ILE A 218 -0.26 5.59 -10.05
CA ILE A 218 -1.33 6.57 -10.20
C ILE A 218 -1.76 7.03 -8.81
N ILE A 219 -1.79 8.34 -8.62
CA ILE A 219 -2.32 9.03 -7.45
C ILE A 219 -3.73 9.55 -7.79
N PRO A 220 -4.76 9.21 -6.99
CA PRO A 220 -6.14 9.57 -7.27
C PRO A 220 -6.33 11.08 -7.16
N PRO A 221 -7.27 11.72 -7.86
CA PRO A 221 -7.52 13.17 -7.74
C PRO A 221 -7.85 13.60 -6.30
N TYR A 222 -8.49 12.71 -5.53
CA TYR A 222 -8.88 12.92 -4.14
C TYR A 222 -8.48 11.72 -3.29
N ASN A 223 -8.47 11.89 -1.97
CA ASN A 223 -8.28 10.76 -1.08
C ASN A 223 -9.56 9.89 -1.08
N TYR A 224 -9.38 8.57 -1.23
CA TYR A 224 -10.48 7.60 -1.20
C TYR A 224 -10.31 6.53 -0.13
N ILE A 225 -9.18 6.52 0.58
CA ILE A 225 -8.87 5.59 1.67
C ILE A 225 -8.68 6.38 2.96
N HIS A 226 -9.44 6.03 3.99
CA HIS A 226 -9.27 6.52 5.35
C HIS A 226 -8.52 5.47 6.17
N ASN A 227 -7.36 5.83 6.75
CA ASN A 227 -6.59 4.89 7.58
C ASN A 227 -6.94 5.06 9.06
N VAL A 228 -7.63 4.08 9.63
CA VAL A 228 -8.07 4.06 11.04
C VAL A 228 -7.05 3.43 12.00
N GLY A 229 -5.90 3.00 11.47
CA GLY A 229 -4.82 2.36 12.23
C GLY A 229 -3.76 3.34 12.72
N ILE A 230 -3.90 4.63 12.44
CA ILE A 230 -2.97 5.66 12.92
C ILE A 230 -3.09 5.76 14.45
N GLY A 231 -1.95 5.71 15.16
CA GLY A 231 -1.88 5.73 16.63
C GLY A 231 -1.95 4.34 17.28
N VAL A 232 -2.57 3.36 16.63
CA VAL A 232 -2.77 1.99 17.17
C VAL A 232 -1.90 0.95 16.45
N GLY A 233 -1.49 1.22 15.21
CA GLY A 233 -0.77 0.28 14.38
C GLY A 233 0.72 0.11 14.69
N THR A 234 1.25 -1.07 14.35
CA THR A 234 2.66 -1.46 14.64
C THR A 234 3.67 -0.48 14.05
N HIS A 235 3.36 0.14 12.91
CA HIS A 235 4.25 1.07 12.20
C HIS A 235 3.77 2.54 12.20
N THR A 236 2.62 2.84 12.82
CA THR A 236 1.94 4.15 12.76
C THR A 236 1.68 4.73 14.15
N LYS A 237 2.49 4.38 15.17
CA LYS A 237 2.32 4.78 16.59
C LYS A 237 2.34 6.29 16.86
N THR A 238 2.87 7.12 15.95
CA THR A 238 3.07 8.57 16.17
C THR A 238 2.57 9.45 15.01
N GLY A 239 1.75 8.90 14.12
CA GLY A 239 1.15 9.70 13.05
C GLY A 239 0.08 10.65 13.60
N ARG A 240 0.05 11.89 13.11
CA ARG A 240 -1.21 12.65 13.13
C ARG A 240 -2.14 11.96 12.14
N VAL A 241 -3.40 11.74 12.51
CA VAL A 241 -4.43 11.44 11.52
C VAL A 241 -4.32 12.57 10.50
N THR A 242 -3.85 12.26 9.30
CA THR A 242 -4.02 13.21 8.22
C THR A 242 -5.50 13.13 7.91
N ASP A 243 -6.28 14.03 8.51
CA ASP A 243 -7.72 14.23 8.30
C ASP A 243 -7.96 14.70 6.86
N ILE A 244 -7.49 13.92 5.89
CA ILE A 244 -7.81 14.11 4.50
C ILE A 244 -9.12 13.37 4.30
N GLU A 245 -10.20 14.13 4.36
CA GLU A 245 -11.55 13.63 4.13
C GLU A 245 -11.57 12.77 2.87
N SER A 246 -12.09 11.56 3.01
CA SER A 246 -12.35 10.69 1.87
C SER A 246 -13.56 11.23 1.11
N ARG A 247 -13.46 11.31 -0.21
CA ARG A 247 -14.62 11.68 -1.04
C ARG A 247 -15.46 10.45 -1.35
N ASN A 248 -16.78 10.59 -1.26
CA ASN A 248 -17.73 9.51 -1.54
C ASN A 248 -18.25 9.49 -2.98
N SER A 249 -17.83 10.45 -3.82
CA SER A 249 -18.21 10.51 -5.24
C SER A 249 -17.01 10.50 -6.18
N PHE A 250 -17.18 9.80 -7.31
CA PHE A 250 -16.25 9.75 -8.43
C PHE A 250 -17.01 10.00 -9.73
N SER A 251 -16.46 10.84 -10.62
CA SER A 251 -16.99 11.04 -11.96
C SER A 251 -15.88 10.76 -12.99
N LYS A 252 -16.16 9.92 -13.98
CA LYS A 252 -15.20 9.59 -15.04
C LYS A 252 -14.78 10.84 -15.83
N ASP A 253 -15.72 11.78 -16.03
CA ASP A 253 -15.47 13.04 -16.73
C ASP A 253 -14.52 13.98 -15.99
N SER A 254 -14.30 13.73 -14.69
CA SER A 254 -13.34 14.49 -13.88
C SER A 254 -11.88 14.07 -14.11
N ILE A 255 -11.63 12.88 -14.67
CA ILE A 255 -10.27 12.40 -14.96
C ILE A 255 -9.98 12.52 -16.45
N ARG A 256 -8.95 13.29 -16.78
CA ARG A 256 -8.42 13.34 -18.15
C ARG A 256 -7.45 12.18 -18.34
N ILE A 257 -7.91 11.12 -19.00
CA ILE A 257 -7.08 10.00 -19.48
C ILE A 257 -6.41 10.41 -20.78
N GLY A 258 -5.17 9.98 -21.01
CA GLY A 258 -4.46 10.16 -22.28
C GLY A 258 -3.17 10.96 -22.19
N SER A 259 -2.78 11.44 -21.01
CA SER A 259 -1.39 11.86 -20.79
C SER A 259 -0.51 10.62 -20.70
N GLU A 260 0.60 10.65 -21.44
CA GLU A 260 1.67 9.67 -21.29
C GLU A 260 2.09 9.56 -19.81
N PRO A 261 2.12 8.35 -19.21
CA PRO A 261 2.59 8.16 -17.85
C PRO A 261 3.98 8.76 -17.65
N LYS A 262 4.01 9.89 -16.95
CA LYS A 262 5.23 10.64 -16.66
C LYS A 262 5.18 11.15 -15.24
N ARG A 263 6.28 10.94 -14.50
CA ARG A 263 6.42 11.40 -13.12
C ARG A 263 6.04 12.88 -12.99
N ASP A 264 5.09 13.16 -12.12
CA ASP A 264 4.70 14.51 -11.76
C ASP A 264 5.72 15.08 -10.77
N ALA A 265 6.75 15.74 -11.31
CA ALA A 265 7.85 16.28 -10.50
C ALA A 265 7.37 17.30 -9.46
N ALA A 266 6.38 18.12 -9.81
CA ALA A 266 5.88 19.17 -8.93
C ALA A 266 5.07 18.58 -7.76
N TYR A 267 4.25 17.56 -8.01
CA TYR A 267 3.58 16.79 -6.96
C TYR A 267 4.62 16.12 -6.05
N MET A 268 5.62 15.44 -6.61
CA MET A 268 6.65 14.74 -5.83
C MET A 268 7.48 15.69 -4.97
N ASP A 269 7.87 16.85 -5.51
CA ASP A 269 8.61 17.85 -4.74
C ASP A 269 7.77 18.42 -3.60
N LYS A 270 6.48 18.69 -3.81
CA LYS A 270 5.58 19.13 -2.74
C LYS A 270 5.39 18.05 -1.68
N TYR A 271 5.24 16.79 -2.10
CA TYR A 271 5.14 15.64 -1.19
C TYR A 271 6.38 15.51 -0.30
N PHE A 272 7.59 15.50 -0.87
CA PHE A 272 8.79 15.32 -0.07
C PHE A 272 9.10 16.53 0.82
N LYS A 273 8.84 17.75 0.35
CA LYS A 273 9.00 18.96 1.17
C LYS A 273 8.00 19.02 2.34
N SER A 274 6.80 18.45 2.21
CA SER A 274 5.84 18.40 3.32
C SER A 274 6.20 17.37 4.39
N LYS A 275 6.89 16.28 4.01
CA LYS A 275 7.29 15.20 4.94
C LYS A 275 8.64 15.45 5.61
N TYR A 276 9.56 16.16 4.96
CA TYR A 276 10.93 16.35 5.42
C TYR A 276 11.29 17.82 5.57
N SER A 277 11.70 18.22 6.78
CA SER A 277 12.47 19.46 6.94
C SER A 277 13.84 19.32 6.29
N PHE A 278 14.48 20.42 5.93
CA PHE A 278 15.80 20.43 5.30
C PHE A 278 16.82 19.57 6.07
N LEU A 279 16.89 19.73 7.41
CA LEU A 279 17.78 18.95 8.27
C LEU A 279 17.45 17.46 8.27
N LYS A 280 16.15 17.10 8.28
CA LYS A 280 15.74 15.70 8.19
C LYS A 280 16.16 15.09 6.85
N THR A 281 16.03 15.81 5.74
CA THR A 281 16.45 15.35 4.42
C THR A 281 17.95 15.02 4.37
N LEU A 282 18.79 15.86 4.99
CA LEU A 282 20.25 15.64 5.02
C LEU A 282 20.64 14.42 5.86
N LEU A 283 19.96 14.21 6.99
CA LEU A 283 20.29 13.15 7.95
C LEU A 283 19.59 11.81 7.66
N PHE A 284 18.49 11.81 6.91
CA PHE A 284 17.69 10.60 6.63
C PHE A 284 18.50 9.42 6.08
N PRO A 285 19.45 9.61 5.12
CA PRO A 285 20.33 8.55 4.65
C PRO A 285 21.13 7.86 5.75
N TYR A 286 21.47 8.58 6.83
CA TYR A 286 22.37 8.14 7.88
C TYR A 286 21.66 7.60 9.11
N ILE A 287 20.32 7.67 9.18
CA ILE A 287 19.54 7.17 10.34
C ILE A 287 19.90 5.72 10.67
N GLY A 288 20.10 4.90 9.64
CA GLY A 288 20.44 3.50 9.83
C GLY A 288 21.79 3.32 10.55
N PHE A 289 22.78 4.09 10.12
CA PHE A 289 24.14 4.05 10.65
C PHE A 289 24.21 4.61 12.08
N LEU A 290 23.57 5.75 12.34
CA LEU A 290 23.55 6.41 13.65
C LEU A 290 22.93 5.52 14.73
N LYS A 291 21.84 4.81 14.42
CA LYS A 291 21.20 3.89 15.39
C LYS A 291 22.02 2.63 15.67
N VAL A 292 22.77 2.13 14.69
CA VAL A 292 23.67 0.98 14.87
C VAL A 292 24.86 1.38 15.75
N ILE A 293 25.40 2.58 15.58
CA ILE A 293 26.48 3.10 16.41
C ILE A 293 26.04 3.29 17.86
N ILE A 294 24.88 3.91 18.08
CA ILE A 294 24.36 4.16 19.45
C ILE A 294 24.09 2.85 20.21
N LYS A 295 23.76 1.75 19.52
CA LYS A 295 23.60 0.42 20.16
C LYS A 295 24.92 -0.28 20.51
N LYS A 296 26.05 0.20 19.98
CA LYS A 296 27.39 -0.38 20.20
C LYS A 296 28.18 0.34 21.32
N PHE A 297 27.60 1.38 21.91
CA PHE A 297 28.05 2.06 23.11
C PHE A 297 27.01 1.87 24.22
#